data_AF-A0A8J5LQV3-F1
#
_entry.id   AF-A0A8J5LQV3-F1
#
_cell.length_a   1.000
_cell.length_b   1.000
_cell.length_c   1.000
_cell.angle_alpha   90.00
_cell.angle_beta   90.00
_cell.angle_gamma   90.00
#
_symmetry.space_group_name_H-M   'P 1'
#
loop_
_entity.id
_entity.type
_entity.pdbx_description
1 polymer ?
#
loop_
_entity_poly.entity_id
_entity_poly.type
_entity_poly.pdbx_seq_one_letter_code
_entity_poly.pdbx_strand_id
1 'polypeptide(L)' 'MTTEKLMVNINYACKRSLAYYKAIQEDDPCYSMDVIKMANYAMNAYYYGAGHKEINCYFDGSGLIVHHDPSYEDYIYP' A
#
# COMPACT_ATOMS: atom_id res chain seq x y z
N MET A 1 1.09 -12.15 10.68
CA MET A 1 1.14 -12.28 9.21
C MET A 1 2.53 -12.75 8.81
N THR A 2 2.69 -13.69 7.88
CA THR A 2 4.02 -14.04 7.34
C THR A 2 4.40 -13.09 6.20
N THR A 3 5.69 -12.92 5.92
CA THR A 3 6.16 -12.08 4.80
C THR A 3 5.55 -12.50 3.46
N GLU A 4 5.42 -13.81 3.23
CA GLU A 4 4.80 -14.34 2.00
C GLU A 4 3.34 -13.92 1.85
N LYS A 5 2.55 -13.99 2.92
CA LYS A 5 1.14 -13.55 2.89
C LYS A 5 1.03 -12.04 2.69
N LEU A 6 1.92 -11.27 3.32
CA LEU A 6 1.97 -9.82 3.10
C LEU A 6 2.31 -9.49 1.63
N MET A 7 3.25 -10.21 1.03
CA MET A 7 3.60 -10.04 -0.39
C MET A 7 2.43 -10.33 -1.33
N VAL A 8 1.52 -11.25 -0.99
CA VAL A 8 0.29 -11.47 -1.77
C VAL A 8 -0.61 -10.23 -1.75
N ASN A 9 -0.80 -9.62 -0.58
CA ASN A 9 -1.60 -8.40 -0.43
C ASN A 9 -0.98 -7.22 -1.18
N ILE A 10 0.34 -7.05 -1.07
CA ILE A 10 1.11 -6.04 -1.80
C ILE A 10 0.93 -6.19 -3.30
N ASN A 11 1.15 -7.40 -3.83
CA ASN A 11 1.05 -7.68 -5.26
C ASN A 11 -0.38 -7.44 -5.79
N TYR A 12 -1.39 -7.77 -4.99
CA TYR A 12 -2.78 -7.46 -5.30
C TYR A 12 -3.00 -5.95 -5.39
N ALA A 13 -2.55 -5.21 -4.37
CA ALA A 13 -2.71 -3.77 -4.28
C ALA A 13 -2.00 -3.08 -5.45
N CYS A 14 -0.70 -3.32 -5.66
CA CYS A 14 0.08 -2.73 -6.76
C CYS A 14 -0.59 -2.91 -8.13
N LYS A 15 -1.03 -4.13 -8.47
CA LYS A 15 -1.71 -4.41 -9.75
C LYS A 15 -3.00 -3.62 -9.95
N ARG A 16 -3.68 -3.28 -8.86
CA ARG A 16 -4.99 -2.62 -8.90
C ARG A 16 -4.85 -1.10 -8.77
N SER A 17 -3.90 -0.64 -7.98
CA SER A 17 -3.44 0.75 -7.93
C SER A 17 -3.01 1.24 -9.31
N LEU A 18 -2.30 0.43 -10.09
CA LEU A 18 -1.97 0.68 -11.51
C LEU A 18 -3.18 0.99 -12.40
N ALA A 19 -4.34 0.40 -12.11
CA ALA A 19 -5.56 0.64 -12.87
C ALA A 19 -6.22 1.99 -12.52
N TYR A 20 -5.94 2.51 -11.31
CA TYR A 20 -6.45 3.80 -10.83
C TYR A 20 -5.48 4.95 -11.14
N TYR A 21 -4.18 4.70 -10.98
CA TYR A 21 -3.09 5.61 -11.29
C TYR A 21 -2.42 5.15 -12.59
N LYS A 22 -2.87 5.70 -13.73
CA LYS A 22 -2.49 5.32 -15.12
C LYS A 22 -0.98 5.24 -15.43
N ALA A 23 -0.09 5.67 -14.55
CA ALA A 23 1.35 5.55 -14.71
C ALA A 23 2.00 5.52 -13.33
N ILE A 24 2.31 4.32 -12.87
CA ILE A 24 3.36 4.09 -11.89
C ILE A 24 4.68 4.36 -12.63
N GLN A 25 5.40 5.40 -12.21
CA GLN A 25 6.67 5.85 -12.82
C GLN A 25 7.80 4.84 -12.52
N GLU A 26 8.92 4.87 -13.23
CA GLU A 26 10.04 3.92 -13.03
C GLU A 26 10.65 3.95 -11.60
N ASP A 27 10.34 4.98 -10.80
CA ASP A 27 10.70 5.11 -9.37
C ASP A 27 9.60 4.62 -8.40
N ASP A 28 8.69 3.76 -8.85
CA ASP A 28 7.50 3.41 -8.07
C ASP A 28 7.82 2.52 -6.85
N PRO A 29 7.30 2.87 -5.66
CA PRO A 29 7.53 2.08 -4.46
C PRO A 29 7.02 0.64 -4.51
N CYS A 30 6.18 0.26 -5.48
CA CYS A 30 5.87 -1.15 -5.78
C CYS A 30 7.08 -1.99 -6.24
N TYR A 31 8.23 -1.35 -6.50
CA TYR A 31 9.50 -1.99 -6.83
C TYR A 31 10.59 -1.74 -5.76
N SER A 32 10.22 -1.19 -4.60
CA SER A 32 11.13 -1.01 -3.47
C SER A 32 11.64 -2.35 -2.92
N MET A 33 12.90 -2.40 -2.48
CA MET A 33 13.44 -3.54 -1.73
C MET A 33 12.92 -3.61 -0.28
N ASP A 34 12.28 -2.54 0.22
CA ASP A 34 11.69 -2.48 1.55
C ASP A 34 10.21 -2.88 1.50
N VAL A 35 9.91 -4.06 2.05
CA VAL A 35 8.56 -4.65 2.08
C VAL A 35 7.56 -3.76 2.81
N ILE A 36 7.98 -3.03 3.86
CA ILE A 36 7.07 -2.16 4.62
C ILE A 36 6.74 -0.91 3.82
N LYS A 37 7.72 -0.29 3.17
CA LYS A 37 7.48 0.84 2.27
C LYS A 37 6.56 0.45 1.11
N MET A 38 6.82 -0.71 0.52
CA MET A 38 6.00 -1.25 -0.56
C MET A 38 4.56 -1.52 -0.10
N ALA A 39 4.37 -2.09 1.10
CA ALA A 39 3.04 -2.29 1.69
C ALA A 39 2.30 -0.98 1.91
N ASN A 40 2.93 -0.03 2.61
CA ASN A 40 2.30 1.25 2.94
C ASN A 40 1.91 1.99 1.67
N TYR A 41 2.79 2.07 0.67
CA TYR A 41 2.47 2.72 -0.59
C TYR A 41 1.36 2.01 -1.36
N ALA A 42 1.52 0.71 -1.64
CA ALA A 42 0.60 -0.01 -2.51
C ALA A 42 -0.81 -0.09 -1.92
N MET A 43 -0.89 -0.41 -0.63
CA MET A 43 -2.15 -0.58 0.09
C MET A 43 -2.84 0.77 0.32
N ASN A 44 -2.09 1.85 0.59
CA ASN A 44 -2.66 3.18 0.69
C ASN A 44 -3.19 3.65 -0.67
N ALA A 45 -2.39 3.55 -1.74
CA ALA A 45 -2.83 3.91 -3.09
C ALA A 45 -4.07 3.13 -3.53
N TYR A 46 -4.17 1.84 -3.21
CA TYR A 46 -5.36 1.03 -3.48
C TYR A 46 -6.57 1.52 -2.67
N TYR A 47 -6.41 1.76 -1.37
CA TYR A 47 -7.49 2.25 -0.50
C TYR A 47 -8.08 3.54 -1.05
N TYR A 48 -7.21 4.48 -1.47
CA TYR A 48 -7.63 5.74 -2.07
C TYR A 48 -8.31 5.54 -3.43
N GLY A 49 -7.68 4.79 -4.35
CA GLY A 49 -8.23 4.52 -5.69
C GLY A 49 -9.53 3.71 -5.69
N ALA A 50 -9.73 2.84 -4.70
CA ALA A 50 -10.93 2.02 -4.54
C ALA A 50 -12.07 2.71 -3.77
N GLY A 51 -11.91 3.99 -3.40
CA GLY A 51 -12.96 4.81 -2.82
C GLY A 51 -13.01 4.87 -1.28
N HIS A 52 -11.88 4.66 -0.61
CA HIS A 52 -11.67 4.93 0.83
C HIS A 52 -12.67 4.23 1.77
N LYS A 53 -13.10 3.01 1.44
CA LYS A 53 -13.99 2.23 2.32
C LYS A 53 -13.16 1.33 3.21
N GLU A 54 -13.61 1.11 4.45
CA GLU A 54 -12.93 0.22 5.42
C GLU A 54 -12.60 -1.15 4.84
N ILE A 55 -13.52 -1.72 4.04
CA ILE A 55 -13.31 -3.02 3.38
C ILE A 55 -12.11 -3.04 2.43
N ASN A 56 -11.76 -1.90 1.83
CA ASN A 56 -10.61 -1.78 0.94
C ASN A 56 -9.28 -1.74 1.71
N CYS A 57 -9.32 -1.51 3.02
CA CYS A 57 -8.15 -1.56 3.90
C CYS A 57 -7.98 -2.94 4.58
N TYR A 58 -8.92 -3.89 4.40
CA TYR A 58 -8.90 -5.13 5.17
C TYR A 58 -7.62 -5.95 4.97
N PHE A 59 -7.22 -6.24 3.73
CA PHE A 59 -5.99 -6.97 3.38
C PHE A 59 -5.69 -8.17 4.31
N ASP A 60 -6.67 -9.06 4.51
CA ASP A 60 -6.56 -10.21 5.42
C ASP A 60 -6.19 -9.82 6.87
N GLY A 61 -6.71 -8.67 7.33
CA GLY A 61 -6.46 -8.09 8.64
C GLY A 61 -5.12 -7.38 8.80
N SER A 62 -4.32 -7.21 7.72
CA SER A 62 -3.01 -6.55 7.82
C SER A 62 -3.04 -5.04 7.63
N GLY A 63 -4.15 -4.47 7.12
CA GLY A 63 -4.27 -3.02 6.96
C GLY A 63 -4.88 -2.35 8.19
N LEU A 64 -4.48 -1.09 8.39
CA LEU A 64 -4.97 -0.23 9.46
C LEU A 64 -5.26 1.15 8.87
N ILE A 65 -6.46 1.67 9.13
CA ILE A 65 -6.77 3.06 8.83
C ILE A 65 -6.20 3.93 9.94
N VAL A 66 -5.36 4.88 9.57
CA VAL A 66 -4.80 5.89 10.47
C VAL A 66 -5.48 7.23 10.20
N HIS A 67 -5.76 7.98 11.28
CA HIS A 67 -6.38 9.31 11.20
C HIS A 67 -5.39 10.46 11.36
N HIS A 68 -4.14 10.12 11.69
CA HIS A 68 -3.03 11.04 11.82
C HIS A 68 -1.87 10.51 10.97
N ASP A 69 -1.06 11.43 10.43
CA ASP A 69 0.14 11.09 9.67
C ASP A 69 1.09 10.26 10.54
N PRO A 70 1.40 9.00 10.16
CA PRO A 70 2.27 8.12 10.93
C PRO A 70 3.77 8.31 10.58
N SER A 71 4.13 9.33 9.79
CA SER A 71 5.53 9.67 9.48
C SER A 71 6.32 9.95 10.76
N TYR A 72 7.59 9.51 10.79
CA TYR A 72 8.47 9.66 11.95
C TYR A 72 9.95 9.71 11.51
N GLU A 73 10.72 10.65 12.08
CA GLU A 73 12.12 10.90 11.70
C GLU A 73 12.29 10.97 10.17
N ASP A 74 13.10 10.10 9.59
CA ASP A 74 13.39 10.03 8.16
C ASP A 74 12.42 9.13 7.38
N TYR A 75 11.38 8.61 8.04
CA TYR A 75 10.33 7.82 7.41
C TYR A 75 9.11 8.69 7.07
N ILE A 76 8.85 8.84 5.78
CA ILE A 76 7.68 9.55 5.25
C ILE A 76 6.64 8.51 4.82
N TYR A 77 5.46 8.58 5.42
CA TYR A 77 4.30 7.79 5.00
C TYR A 77 3.71 8.38 3.70
N PRO A 78 3.38 7.53 2.71
CA PRO A 78 2.92 7.98 1.40
C PRO A 78 1.45 8.44 1.37
#